data_AF-A0A914DGB8-F1
#
_entry.id   AF-A0A914DGB8-F1
#
_cell.length_a   1.000
_cell.length_b   1.000
_cell.length_c   1.000
_cell.angle_alpha   90.00
_cell.angle_beta   90.00
_cell.angle_gamma   90.00
#
_symmetry.space_group_name_H-M   'P 1'
#
loop_
_entity.id
_entity.type
_entity.pdbx_description
1 polymer ?
#
loop_
_entity_poly.entity_id
_entity_poly.type
_entity_poly.pdbx_seq_one_letter_code
_entity_poly.pdbx_strand_id
1 'polypeptide(L)' 'MELLHPAEEKLIFYVNGKRIEESNVDPLTTLAVYLRDYCLTGTKIGCNEGGCGACTVMISDLDPTTEQI' A
#
# COMPACT_ATOMS: atom_id res chain seq x y z
N MET A 1 17.06 22.35 -2.04
CA MET A 1 16.98 20.95 -2.50
C MET A 1 15.50 20.62 -2.61
N GLU A 2 14.82 21.32 -3.52
CA GLU A 2 13.43 21.03 -3.88
C GLU A 2 13.49 20.20 -5.15
N LEU A 3 13.10 18.93 -5.04
CA LEU A 3 12.79 18.14 -6.21
C LEU A 3 11.43 18.64 -6.71
N LEU A 4 11.46 19.28 -7.88
CA LEU A 4 10.29 19.63 -8.66
C LEU A 4 9.56 18.33 -9.00
N HIS A 5 8.52 17.99 -8.23
CA HIS A 5 7.60 16.93 -8.60
C HIS A 5 6.65 17.51 -9.65
N PRO A 6 6.61 16.97 -10.88
CA PRO A 6 5.58 17.35 -11.83
C PRO A 6 4.21 16.95 -11.26
N ALA A 7 3.24 17.87 -11.38
CA ALA A 7 1.82 17.74 -11.05
C ALA A 7 1.41 16.62 -10.06
N GLU A 8 1.40 16.92 -8.76
CA GLU A 8 0.56 16.25 -7.73
C GLU A 8 0.32 14.73 -7.96
N GLU A 9 1.36 13.95 -8.24
CA GLU A 9 1.20 12.51 -8.50
C GLU A 9 0.80 11.80 -7.21
N LYS A 10 -0.45 11.32 -7.20
CA LYS A 10 -1.02 10.61 -6.06
C LYS A 10 -0.79 9.12 -6.20
N LEU A 11 -0.39 8.47 -5.11
CA LEU A 11 -0.49 7.02 -4.98
C LEU A 11 -1.97 6.66 -4.77
N ILE A 12 -2.55 5.92 -5.71
CA ILE A 12 -3.96 5.53 -5.70
C ILE A 12 -4.07 4.01 -5.63
N PHE A 13 -4.80 3.49 -4.65
CA PHE A 13 -5.06 2.06 -4.50
C PHE A 13 -6.35 1.83 -3.69
N TYR A 14 -6.71 0.57 -3.49
CA TYR A 14 -7.90 0.19 -2.72
C TYR A 14 -7.53 -0.68 -1.53
N VAL A 15 -8.19 -0.45 -0.40
CA VAL A 15 -8.12 -1.29 0.79
C VAL A 15 -9.52 -1.64 1.23
N ASN A 16 -9.85 -2.93 1.27
CA ASN A 16 -11.17 -3.43 1.66
C ASN A 16 -12.33 -2.72 0.92
N GLY A 17 -12.15 -2.47 -0.38
CA GLY A 17 -13.12 -1.78 -1.24
C GLY A 17 -13.14 -0.24 -1.11
N LYS A 18 -12.39 0.35 -0.16
CA LYS A 18 -12.27 1.80 -0.01
C LYS A 18 -11.12 2.33 -0.88
N ARG A 19 -11.40 3.32 -1.72
CA ARG A 19 -10.38 4.02 -2.50
C ARG A 19 -9.54 4.92 -1.60
N ILE A 20 -8.23 4.83 -1.75
CA ILE A 20 -7.21 5.61 -1.04
C ILE A 20 -6.47 6.47 -2.07
N GLU A 21 -6.23 7.73 -1.73
CA GLU A 21 -5.37 8.64 -2.49
C GLU A 21 -4.36 9.28 -1.54
N GLU A 22 -3.07 9.08 -1.77
CA GLU A 22 -1.99 9.66 -0.97
C GLU A 22 -1.14 10.60 -1.83
N SER A 23 -0.93 11.83 -1.36
CA SER A 23 -0.17 12.86 -2.11
C SER A 23 1.25 13.06 -1.60
N ASN A 24 1.59 12.50 -0.42
CA ASN A 24 2.91 12.66 0.20
C ASN A 24 3.26 11.44 1.06
N VAL A 25 3.38 10.28 0.42
CA VAL A 25 3.81 9.04 1.08
C VAL A 25 5.33 8.92 1.02
N ASP A 26 5.97 8.58 2.13
CA ASP A 26 7.39 8.22 2.13
C ASP A 26 7.56 6.89 1.37
N PRO A 27 8.39 6.83 0.30
CA PRO A 27 8.64 5.60 -0.47
C PRO A 27 9.15 4.42 0.36
N LEU A 28 9.70 4.65 1.56
CA LEU A 28 10.14 3.62 2.49
C LEU A 28 9.01 3.05 3.36
N THR A 29 7.80 3.62 3.29
CA THR A 29 6.65 3.14 4.05
C THR A 29 6.18 1.80 3.49
N THR A 30 6.23 0.75 4.32
CA THR A 30 5.69 -0.57 3.95
C THR A 30 4.16 -0.61 4.10
N LEU A 31 3.49 -1.45 3.31
CA LEU A 31 2.03 -1.64 3.42
C LEU A 31 1.59 -2.06 4.83
N ALA A 32 2.37 -2.92 5.49
CA ALA A 32 2.06 -3.38 6.85
C ALA A 32 2.05 -2.22 7.87
N VAL A 33 2.98 -1.26 7.73
CA VAL A 33 3.00 -0.03 8.55
C VAL A 33 1.83 0.87 8.18
N TYR A 34 1.66 1.16 6.89
CA TYR A 34 0.60 2.05 6.40
C TYR A 34 -0.80 1.62 6.88
N LEU A 35 -1.16 0.34 6.74
CA LEU A 35 -2.47 -0.16 7.17
C LEU A 35 -2.71 0.06 8.67
N ARG A 36 -1.68 -0.13 9.49
CA ARG A 36 -1.79 0.01 10.94
C ARG A 36 -1.94 1.47 11.35
N ASP A 37 -1.21 2.38 10.70
CA ASP A 37 -1.32 3.83 10.93
C ASP A 37 -2.70 4.35 10.49
N TYR A 38 -3.30 3.74 9.46
CA TYR A 38 -4.68 4.00 9.03
C TYR A 38 -5.74 3.31 9.91
N CYS A 39 -5.39 2.91 11.14
CA CYS A 39 -6.24 2.22 12.11
C CYS A 39 -6.78 0.83 11.68
N LEU A 40 -6.24 0.23 10.61
CA LEU A 40 -6.53 -1.15 10.21
C LEU A 40 -5.52 -2.11 10.86
N THR A 41 -5.67 -2.30 12.17
CA THR A 41 -4.66 -2.98 13.02
C THR A 41 -4.67 -4.52 12.94
N GLY A 42 -5.49 -5.11 12.07
CA GLY A 42 -5.61 -6.56 11.88
C GLY A 42 -4.32 -7.20 11.39
N THR A 43 -3.68 -6.61 10.38
CA THR A 43 -2.36 -7.02 9.86
C THR A 43 -1.27 -6.76 10.90
N LYS A 44 -0.45 -7.76 11.21
CA LYS A 44 0.54 -7.69 12.31
C LYS A 44 1.96 -7.59 11.77
N ILE A 45 2.81 -6.79 12.41
CA ILE A 45 4.25 -6.79 12.18
C ILE A 45 4.86 -7.81 13.15
N GLY A 46 5.28 -8.96 12.61
CA GLY A 46 5.94 -10.02 13.37
C GLY A 46 7.47 -9.94 13.19
N CYS A 47 8.01 -10.78 12.32
CA CYS A 47 9.46 -10.88 12.09
C CYS A 47 10.07 -9.75 11.24
N ASN A 48 9.24 -8.95 10.54
CA ASN A 48 9.68 -7.88 9.63
C ASN A 48 10.63 -8.29 8.49
N GLU A 49 10.74 -9.59 8.21
CA GLU A 49 11.62 -10.17 7.18
C GLU A 49 10.89 -11.22 6.30
N GLY A 50 9.57 -11.36 6.48
CA GLY A 50 8.71 -12.22 5.66
C GLY A 50 8.57 -13.68 6.09
N GLY A 51 9.34 -14.16 7.08
CA GLY A 51 9.33 -15.57 7.49
C GLY A 51 8.09 -16.07 8.26
N CYS A 52 7.35 -15.20 8.97
CA CYS A 52 6.27 -15.63 9.88
C CYS A 52 4.84 -15.55 9.31
N GLY A 53 4.63 -14.83 8.20
CA GLY A 53 3.29 -14.64 7.61
C GLY A 53 2.30 -13.81 8.42
N ALA A 54 2.67 -13.22 9.57
CA ALA A 54 1.76 -12.43 10.41
C ALA A 54 1.19 -11.16 9.71
N CYS A 55 1.88 -10.69 8.67
CA CYS A 55 1.48 -9.55 7.84
C CYS A 55 0.85 -9.95 6.49
N THR A 56 0.42 -11.20 6.32
CA THR A 56 -0.15 -11.67 5.04
C THR A 56 -1.41 -10.90 4.66
N VAL A 57 -1.50 -10.51 3.38
CA VAL A 57 -2.65 -9.83 2.77
C VAL A 57 -2.92 -10.40 1.37
N MET A 58 -4.11 -10.11 0.83
CA MET A 58 -4.44 -10.39 -0.57
C MET A 58 -4.21 -9.15 -1.42
N ILE A 59 -3.59 -9.33 -2.59
CA ILE A 59 -3.47 -8.30 -3.63
C ILE A 59 -4.30 -8.77 -4.82
N SER A 60 -5.02 -7.82 -5.43
CA SER A 60 -5.79 -8.02 -6.66
C SER A 60 -5.42 -6.89 -7.59
N ASP A 61 -5.14 -7.22 -8.84
CA ASP A 61 -4.80 -6.27 -9.89
C ASP A 61 -5.49 -6.70 -11.19
N LEU A 62 -5.98 -5.73 -11.97
CA LEU A 62 -6.58 -6.03 -13.26
C LEU A 62 -5.49 -6.00 -14.32
N ASP A 63 -5.12 -7.17 -14.85
CA ASP A 63 -4.17 -7.24 -15.94
C ASP A 63 -4.77 -6.57 -17.19
N PRO A 64 -4.15 -5.48 -17.70
CA PRO A 64 -4.70 -4.72 -18.82
C PRO A 64 -4.64 -5.45 -20.16
N THR A 65 -3.90 -6.55 -20.25
CA THR A 65 -3.74 -7.35 -21.48
C THR A 65 -4.74 -8.50 -21.54
N THR A 66 -5.03 -9.09 -20.39
CA THR A 66 -5.89 -10.28 -20.28
C THR A 66 -7.28 -9.97 -19.74
N GLU A 67 -7.50 -8.78 -19.19
CA GLU A 67 -8.74 -8.35 -18.53
C GLU A 67 -9.16 -9.27 -17.36
N GLN A 68 -8.18 -9.90 -16.71
CA GLN A 68 -8.38 -10.79 -15.57
C GLN A 68 -7.89 -10.14 -14.26
N ILE A 69 -8.51 -10.55 -13.16
CA ILE A 69 -8.10 -10.22 -11.78
C ILE A 69 -7.29 -11.37 -11.21
#